data_AF-A0A7U8C207-F1
#
_entry.id   AF-A0A7U8C207-F1
#
_cell.length_a   1.000
_cell.length_b   1.000
_cell.length_c   1.000
_cell.angle_alpha   90.00
_cell.angle_beta   90.00
_cell.angle_gamma   90.00
#
_symmetry.space_group_name_H-M   'P 1'
#
loop_
_entity.id
_entity.type
_entity.pdbx_description
1 polymer ?
#
loop_
_entity_poly.entity_id
_entity_poly.type
_entity_poly.pdbx_seq_one_letter_code
_entity_poly.pdbx_strand_id
1 'polypeptide(L)'
;MQYALIITQVDSYLSEQNGALFRLNLEDHLGRKVSLLGAADQQVNIQTIRNQLLPIVMLADHIDQLNEESYSIPHSALVSVVPLPSGSISSIIEAGRADEILQSLSLKTC
;
A
#
# COMPACT_ATOMS: atom_id res chain seq x y z
N MET A 1 -2.01 0.39 15.28
CA MET A 1 -2.99 -0.59 14.75
C MET A 1 -2.48 -0.98 13.37
N GLN A 2 -2.60 -2.23 12.94
CA GLN A 2 -2.07 -2.65 11.64
C GLN A 2 -3.19 -2.63 10.59
N TYR A 3 -2.92 -2.01 9.45
CA TYR A 3 -3.80 -1.91 8.30
C TYR A 3 -3.30 -2.84 7.20
N ALA A 4 -4.21 -3.55 6.54
CA ALA A 4 -3.92 -4.34 5.36
C ALA A 4 -4.59 -3.72 4.12
N LEU A 5 -3.85 -3.67 3.02
CA LEU A 5 -4.29 -3.13 1.73
C LEU A 5 -3.90 -4.09 0.62
N ILE A 6 -4.77 -4.32 -0.35
CA ILE A 6 -4.39 -4.98 -1.61
C ILE A 6 -4.08 -3.89 -2.62
N ILE A 7 -2.81 -3.77 -3.03
CA ILE A 7 -2.35 -2.81 -4.03
C ILE A 7 -2.35 -3.49 -5.39
N THR A 8 -3.04 -2.89 -6.34
CA THR A 8 -3.25 -3.42 -7.69
C THR A 8 -2.49 -2.64 -8.75
N GLN A 9 -2.15 -1.37 -8.49
CA GLN A 9 -1.44 -0.52 -9.44
C GLN A 9 -0.41 0.39 -8.78
N VAL A 10 0.68 0.66 -9.50
CA VAL A 10 1.56 1.82 -9.26
C VAL A 10 1.25 2.88 -10.31
N ASP A 11 0.70 4.01 -9.88
CA ASP A 11 0.31 5.09 -10.78
C ASP A 11 1.51 5.94 -11.20
N SER A 12 2.30 6.39 -10.21
CA SER A 12 3.44 7.27 -10.46
C SER A 12 4.41 7.29 -9.28
N TYR A 13 5.67 7.56 -9.57
CA TYR A 13 6.69 7.86 -8.57
C TYR A 13 7.20 9.28 -8.78
N LEU A 14 7.12 10.09 -7.72
CA LEU A 14 7.62 11.47 -7.66
C LEU A 14 8.79 11.50 -6.68
N SER A 15 9.87 12.19 -7.05
CA SER A 15 11.03 12.41 -6.18
C SER A 15 11.50 13.85 -6.26
N GLU A 16 11.77 14.50 -5.13
CA GLU A 16 12.51 15.76 -5.09
C GLU A 16 13.33 15.89 -3.82
N GLN A 17 14.51 16.50 -3.89
CA GLN A 17 15.45 16.66 -2.78
C GLN A 17 15.98 18.10 -2.76
N ASN A 18 16.19 18.64 -1.55
CA ASN A 18 16.41 20.07 -1.23
C ASN A 18 15.18 21.00 -1.38
N GLY A 19 13.99 20.40 -1.44
CA GLY A 19 12.65 21.01 -1.26
C GLY A 19 11.58 19.92 -1.03
N ALA A 20 11.99 18.83 -0.36
CA ALA A 20 11.83 17.47 -0.83
C ALA A 20 10.41 16.86 -0.86
N LEU A 21 10.05 16.18 -1.96
CA LEU A 21 8.84 15.36 -2.07
C LEU A 21 9.16 13.98 -2.68
N PHE A 22 9.26 12.95 -1.85
CA PHE A 22 9.33 11.55 -2.30
C PHE A 22 7.98 10.89 -2.09
N ARG A 23 7.32 10.47 -3.16
CA ARG A 23 5.98 9.89 -3.11
C ARG A 23 5.81 8.81 -4.16
N LEU A 24 5.24 7.69 -3.75
CA LEU A 24 4.73 6.67 -4.63
C LEU A 24 3.20 6.69 -4.57
N ASN A 25 2.56 7.01 -5.69
CA ASN A 25 1.11 6.93 -5.83
C ASN A 25 0.73 5.52 -6.27
N LEU A 26 -0.19 4.92 -5.54
CA LEU A 26 -0.67 3.56 -5.72
C LEU A 26 -2.20 3.57 -5.81
N GLU A 27 -2.75 2.50 -6.37
CA GLU A 27 -4.18 2.21 -6.33
C GLU A 27 -4.42 0.88 -5.62
N ASP A 28 -5.46 0.84 -4.80
CA ASP A 28 -5.88 -0.40 -4.15
C ASP A 28 -6.95 -1.15 -4.97
N HIS A 29 -7.31 -2.35 -4.53
CA HIS A 29 -8.30 -3.19 -5.21
C HIS A 29 -9.72 -2.60 -5.28
N LEU A 30 -10.02 -1.52 -4.54
CA LEU A 30 -11.28 -0.78 -4.61
C LEU A 30 -11.18 0.49 -5.48
N GLY A 31 -10.04 0.73 -6.11
CA GLY A 31 -9.80 1.94 -6.91
C GLY A 31 -9.41 3.17 -6.08
N ARG A 32 -9.15 3.01 -4.77
CA ARG A 32 -8.82 4.12 -3.87
C ARG A 32 -7.36 4.50 -4.03
N LYS A 33 -7.06 5.80 -3.94
CA LYS A 33 -5.70 6.33 -4.11
C LYS A 33 -4.92 6.23 -2.81
N VAL A 34 -3.72 5.65 -2.88
CA VAL A 34 -2.81 5.50 -1.74
C VAL A 34 -1.52 6.24 -2.03
N SER A 35 -1.22 7.28 -1.24
CA SER A 35 0.04 8.02 -1.30
C SER A 35 1.03 7.45 -0.28
N LEU A 36 2.04 6.71 -0.74
CA LEU A 36 3.14 6.28 0.11
C LEU A 36 4.24 7.33 0.10
N LEU A 37 4.43 7.99 1.23
CA LEU A 37 5.42 9.07 1.38
C LEU A 37 6.78 8.50 1.78
N GLY A 38 7.84 9.14 1.28
CA GLY A 38 9.21 8.91 1.67
C GLY A 38 9.87 10.20 2.13
N ALA A 39 11.04 10.06 2.76
CA ALA A 39 11.93 11.16 3.05
C ALA A 39 13.25 10.99 2.28
N ALA A 40 14.07 12.04 2.21
CA ALA A 40 15.34 12.02 1.49
C ALA A 40 16.27 10.88 1.95
N ASP A 41 16.26 10.59 3.25
CA ASP A 41 17.02 9.54 3.93
C ASP A 41 16.22 8.25 4.16
N GLN A 42 14.90 8.26 3.93
CA GLN A 42 14.01 7.14 4.23
C GLN A 42 13.08 6.84 3.05
N GLN A 43 13.60 6.10 2.07
CA GLN A 43 12.85 5.65 0.89
C GLN A 43 12.62 4.13 0.84
N VAL A 44 12.98 3.41 1.92
CA VAL A 44 12.90 1.93 1.94
C VAL A 44 11.51 1.42 1.59
N ASN A 45 10.45 2.02 2.13
CA ASN A 45 9.07 1.62 1.84
C ASN A 45 8.74 1.77 0.35
N ILE A 46 9.12 2.91 -0.24
CA ILE A 46 8.92 3.18 -1.67
C ILE A 46 9.64 2.12 -2.51
N GLN A 47 10.91 1.84 -2.21
CA GLN A 47 11.70 0.87 -2.97
C GLN A 47 11.18 -0.56 -2.79
N THR A 48 10.70 -0.91 -1.60
CA THR A 48 10.07 -2.19 -1.32
C THR A 48 8.87 -2.43 -2.23
N ILE A 49 7.99 -1.42 -2.40
CA ILE A 49 6.78 -1.55 -3.21
C ILE A 49 7.05 -1.46 -4.71
N ARG A 50 7.93 -0.56 -5.16
CA ARG A 50 8.22 -0.34 -6.59
C ARG A 50 8.71 -1.59 -7.33
N ASN A 51 9.36 -2.51 -6.63
CA ASN A 51 9.96 -3.70 -7.22
C ASN A 51 9.07 -4.95 -7.13
N GLN A 52 7.84 -4.82 -6.63
CA GLN A 52 6.93 -5.96 -6.51
C GLN A 52 6.17 -6.24 -7.81
N LEU A 53 5.87 -7.51 -8.04
CA LEU A 53 4.89 -7.91 -9.04
C LEU A 53 3.49 -7.76 -8.45
N LEU A 54 2.69 -6.86 -9.01
CA LEU A 54 1.31 -6.60 -8.58
C LEU A 54 0.33 -7.65 -9.12
N PRO A 55 -0.82 -7.86 -8.44
CA PRO A 55 -1.22 -7.25 -7.17
C PRO A 55 -0.46 -7.81 -5.96
N ILE A 56 -0.36 -7.02 -4.89
CA ILE A 56 0.28 -7.42 -3.62
C ILE A 56 -0.61 -7.11 -2.42
N VAL A 57 -0.39 -7.83 -1.32
CA VAL A 57 -0.91 -7.42 -0.01
C VAL A 57 0.17 -6.66 0.74
N MET A 58 -0.15 -5.43 1.10
CA MET A 58 0.70 -4.51 1.85
C MET A 58 0.12 -4.32 3.25
N LEU A 59 0.98 -4.36 4.26
CA LEU A 59 0.64 -4.00 5.64
C LEU A 59 1.30 -2.67 5.97
N ALA A 60 0.58 -1.81 6.68
CA ALA A 60 1.08 -0.55 7.24
C ALA A 60 0.66 -0.44 8.71
N ASP A 61 1.52 0.09 9.57
CA ASP A 61 1.19 0.33 10.98
C ASP A 61 0.54 1.71 11.24
N HIS A 62 0.57 2.59 10.24
CA HIS A 62 -0.05 3.91 10.28
C HIS A 62 -0.59 4.29 8.89
N ILE A 63 -1.83 4.79 8.86
CA ILE A 63 -2.46 5.39 7.69
C ILE A 63 -3.16 6.67 8.13
N ASP A 64 -2.93 7.76 7.40
CA ASP A 64 -3.70 9.00 7.49
C ASP A 64 -4.81 8.96 6.45
N GLN A 65 -6.07 8.95 6.91
CA GLN A 65 -7.21 9.08 6.00
C GLN A 65 -7.36 10.54 5.58
N LEU A 66 -7.21 10.81 4.28
CA LEU A 66 -7.38 12.16 3.72
C LEU A 66 -8.85 12.44 3.40
N ASN A 67 -9.53 11.45 2.81
CA ASN A 67 -10.98 11.44 2.57
C ASN A 67 -11.47 9.99 2.38
N GLU A 68 -12.70 9.78 1.93
CA GLU A 68 -13.27 8.44 1.73
C GLU A 68 -12.56 7.62 0.64
N GLU A 69 -11.96 8.29 -0.35
CA GLU A 69 -11.37 7.67 -1.55
C GLU A 69 -9.84 7.73 -1.57
N SER A 70 -9.21 8.31 -0.55
CA SER A 70 -7.76 8.48 -0.53
C SER A 70 -7.13 8.41 0.86
N TYR A 71 -5.95 7.79 0.87
CA TYR A 71 -5.14 7.54 2.05
C TYR A 71 -3.70 8.00 1.82
N SER A 72 -3.05 8.37 2.91
CA SER A 72 -1.62 8.65 2.94
C SER A 72 -0.93 7.73 3.95
N ILE A 73 0.20 7.17 3.57
CA ILE A 73 1.09 6.41 4.45
C ILE A 73 2.33 7.29 4.66
N PRO A 74 2.54 7.84 5.87
CA PRO A 74 3.67 8.72 6.12
C PRO A 74 4.99 7.95 6.05
N HIS A 75 6.09 8.66 5.79
CA HIS A 75 7.42 8.04 5.68
C HIS A 75 7.87 7.35 6.98
N SER A 76 7.32 7.77 8.13
CA SER A 76 7.57 7.18 9.45
C SER A 76 6.84 5.86 9.69
N ALA A 77 5.85 5.52 8.86
CA ALA A 77 5.13 4.25 8.98
C ALA A 77 6.02 3.07 8.57
N LEU A 78 5.86 1.94 9.25
CA LEU A 78 6.41 0.67 8.83
C LEU A 78 5.52 0.05 7.77
N VAL A 79 6.10 -0.27 6.62
CA VAL A 79 5.43 -0.95 5.51
C VAL A 79 6.08 -2.30 5.26
N SER A 80 5.26 -3.33 5.11
CA SER A 80 5.72 -4.67 4.74
C SER A 80 4.83 -5.28 3.67
N VAL A 81 5.41 -6.10 2.80
CA VAL A 81 4.67 -6.87 1.79
C VAL A 81 4.49 -8.29 2.31
N VAL A 82 3.26 -8.80 2.27
CA VAL A 82 2.99 -10.20 2.62
C VAL A 82 3.45 -11.07 1.44
N PRO A 83 4.28 -12.10 1.67
CA PRO A 83 4.86 -12.91 0.60
C PRO A 83 3.80 -13.88 0.05
N LEU A 84 2.91 -13.38 -0.79
CA LEU A 84 1.90 -14.14 -1.51
C LEU A 84 2.13 -14.01 -3.02
N PRO A 85 1.95 -15.07 -3.81
CA PRO A 85 2.02 -14.97 -5.26
C PRO A 85 0.96 -14.02 -5.80
N SER A 86 1.35 -13.11 -6.69
CA SER A 86 0.43 -12.13 -7.29
C SER A 86 -0.76 -12.79 -7.99
N GLY A 87 -0.52 -13.91 -8.69
CA GLY A 87 -1.58 -14.68 -9.33
C GLY A 87 -2.62 -15.24 -8.34
N SER A 88 -2.20 -15.62 -7.13
CA SER A 88 -3.15 -16.05 -6.09
C SER A 88 -4.01 -14.88 -5.62
N ILE A 89 -3.40 -13.70 -5.44
CA ILE A 89 -4.12 -12.47 -5.07
C ILE A 89 -5.10 -12.07 -6.17
N SER A 90 -4.70 -12.14 -7.45
CA SER A 90 -5.60 -11.90 -8.58
C SER A 90 -6.83 -12.80 -8.54
N SER A 91 -6.66 -14.11 -8.35
CA SER A 91 -7.80 -15.04 -8.25
C SER A 91 -8.72 -14.74 -7.06
N ILE A 92 -8.19 -14.22 -5.96
CA ILE A 92 -8.98 -13.82 -4.78
C ILE A 92 -9.81 -12.56 -5.07
N ILE A 93 -9.22 -11.57 -5.74
CA ILE A 93 -9.93 -10.35 -6.18
C ILE A 93 -11.05 -10.74 -7.15
N GLU A 94 -10.75 -11.57 -8.17
CA GLU A 94 -11.71 -12.04 -9.17
C GLU A 94 -12.87 -12.84 -8.55
N ALA A 95 -12.60 -13.58 -7.48
CA ALA A 95 -13.61 -14.32 -6.73
C ALA A 95 -14.46 -13.43 -5.80
N GLY A 96 -14.18 -12.13 -5.70
CA GLY A 96 -14.87 -11.21 -4.79
C GLY A 96 -14.54 -11.44 -3.31
N ARG A 97 -13.40 -12.06 -3.00
CA ARG A 97 -13.00 -12.47 -1.64
C ARG A 97 -11.85 -11.63 -1.06
N ALA A 98 -11.61 -10.44 -1.62
CA ALA A 98 -10.54 -9.55 -1.20
C ALA A 98 -10.66 -9.15 0.28
N ASP A 99 -11.87 -8.76 0.71
CA ASP A 99 -12.13 -8.33 2.09
C ASP A 99 -11.90 -9.44 3.12
N GLU A 100 -12.21 -10.70 2.79
CA GLU A 100 -11.99 -11.83 3.69
C GLU A 100 -10.49 -11.98 4.02
N ILE A 101 -9.63 -11.81 3.01
CA ILE A 101 -8.18 -11.90 3.22
C ILE A 101 -7.68 -10.72 4.04
N LEU A 102 -8.18 -9.51 3.75
CA LEU A 102 -7.78 -8.31 4.49
C LEU A 102 -8.18 -8.38 5.96
N GLN A 103 -9.36 -8.93 6.25
CA GLN A 103 -9.82 -9.20 7.62
C GLN A 103 -8.96 -10.27 8.32
N SER A 104 -8.54 -11.31 7.60
CA SER A 104 -7.68 -12.36 8.17
C SER A 104 -6.27 -11.86 8.54
N LEU A 105 -5.81 -10.80 7.87
CA LEU A 105 -4.46 -10.23 8.02
C LEU A 105 -4.44 -8.99 8.91
N SER A 106 -5.58 -8.32 9.09
CA SER A 106 -5.69 -7.16 9.97
C SER A 106 -5.95 -7.63 11.40
N LEU A 107 -5.11 -7.23 12.36
CA LEU A 107 -5.24 -7.62 13.77
C LEU A 107 -6.45 -7.01 14.52
N LYS A 108 -7.49 -6.52 13.83
CA LYS A 108 -8.82 -6.28 14.43
C LYS A 108 -9.97 -6.49 13.44
N THR A 109 -10.83 -7.43 13.80
CA THR A 109 -12.29 -7.34 13.73
C THR A 109 -12.75 -6.03 14.36
N CYS A 110 -13.47 -5.21 13.58
CA CYS A 110 -14.44 -4.26 14.13
C CYS A 110 -15.84 -4.87 13.97
#